data_AF-A0AAJ5HXL9-F1
#
_entry.id   AF-A0AAJ5HXL9-F1
#
_cell.length_a   1.000
_cell.length_b   1.000
_cell.length_c   1.000
_cell.angle_alpha   90.00
_cell.angle_beta   90.00
_cell.angle_gamma   90.00
#
_symmetry.space_group_name_H-M   'P 1'
#
loop_
_entity.id
_entity.type
_entity.pdbx_description
1 polymer ?
#
loop_
_entity_poly.entity_id
_entity_poly.type
_entity_poly.pdbx_seq_one_letter_code
_entity_poly.pdbx_strand_id
1 'polypeptide(L)'
;MSKVVIRAELIPGHHDALIEALGQHGPRAGNQMVFSISAACQKQWPVTLSDFTPPAHSDERAVEVKMTLREDYYPELFRLYKGLGHGNRQTVFLNMLNRHVSLSFGAPEAVMQAMTDYALARSCPESTRTMLSQDAAAGVAEPSGNPRQDEPVGHANSVASAISAAPQDVTPEPPAPLFVPDPMASVDIGL
;
A
#
# COMPACT_ATOMS: atom_id res chain seq x y z
N MET A 1 22.93 3.77 -15.81
CA MET A 1 21.49 3.80 -15.50
C MET A 1 21.07 2.42 -15.02
N SER A 2 20.64 2.29 -13.75
CA SER A 2 20.25 1.00 -13.19
C SER A 2 18.83 0.63 -13.62
N LYS A 3 18.63 -0.66 -13.90
CA LYS A 3 17.32 -1.23 -14.20
C LYS A 3 17.23 -2.64 -13.63
N VAL A 4 16.02 -3.08 -13.34
CA VAL A 4 15.74 -4.45 -12.93
C VAL A 4 14.65 -5.03 -13.81
N VAL A 5 14.85 -6.28 -14.23
CA VAL A 5 13.87 -7.04 -15.00
C VAL A 5 13.14 -7.95 -14.04
N ILE A 6 11.83 -7.79 -13.96
CA ILE A 6 10.92 -8.58 -13.13
C ILE A 6 10.25 -9.56 -14.08
N ARG A 7 10.53 -10.85 -13.91
CA ARG A 7 9.84 -11.95 -14.59
C ARG A 7 9.03 -12.68 -13.54
N ALA A 8 7.73 -12.77 -13.74
CA ALA A 8 6.84 -13.36 -12.77
C ALA A 8 5.58 -13.89 -13.43
N GLU A 9 4.80 -14.61 -12.63
CA GLU A 9 3.51 -15.18 -12.99
C GLU A 9 2.42 -14.43 -12.25
N LEU A 10 1.45 -13.90 -12.99
CA LEU A 10 0.24 -13.33 -12.43
C LEU A 10 -0.82 -14.41 -12.33
N ILE A 11 -1.28 -14.65 -11.11
CA ILE A 11 -2.32 -15.63 -10.78
C ILE A 11 -3.71 -15.00 -10.96
N PRO A 12 -4.56 -15.54 -11.86
CA PRO A 12 -5.96 -15.13 -11.98
C PRO A 12 -6.73 -15.30 -10.66
N GLY A 13 -7.68 -14.42 -10.39
CA GLY A 13 -8.40 -14.29 -9.12
C GLY A 13 -7.63 -13.50 -8.04
N HIS A 14 -6.31 -13.34 -8.19
CA HIS A 14 -5.49 -12.55 -7.25
C HIS A 14 -4.94 -11.27 -7.89
N HIS A 15 -4.53 -11.34 -9.17
CA HIS A 15 -3.88 -10.23 -9.88
C HIS A 15 -4.75 -9.65 -11.00
N ASP A 16 -6.08 -9.77 -10.91
CA ASP A 16 -6.98 -9.49 -12.03
C ASP A 16 -6.85 -8.05 -12.56
N ALA A 17 -6.76 -7.07 -11.67
CA ALA A 17 -6.60 -5.68 -12.07
C ALA A 17 -5.29 -5.46 -12.84
N LEU A 18 -4.20 -6.11 -12.42
CA LEU A 18 -2.92 -6.04 -13.10
C LEU A 18 -2.93 -6.80 -14.45
N ILE A 19 -3.57 -7.97 -14.50
CA ILE A 19 -3.75 -8.76 -15.73
C ILE A 19 -4.54 -7.94 -16.75
N GLU A 20 -5.66 -7.36 -16.34
CA GLU A 20 -6.52 -6.53 -17.18
C GLU A 20 -5.75 -5.31 -17.70
N ALA A 21 -5.13 -4.54 -16.82
CA ALA A 21 -4.37 -3.35 -17.18
C ALA A 21 -3.20 -3.63 -18.14
N LEU A 22 -2.52 -4.76 -17.99
CA LEU A 22 -1.45 -5.18 -18.90
C LEU A 22 -1.99 -5.76 -20.22
N GLY A 23 -3.18 -6.37 -20.21
CA GLY A 23 -3.83 -6.92 -21.39
C GLY A 23 -4.45 -5.85 -22.31
N GLN A 24 -4.92 -4.74 -21.74
CA GLN A 24 -5.51 -3.63 -22.49
C GLN A 24 -4.49 -2.80 -23.30
N HIS A 25 -3.20 -2.90 -22.97
CA HIS A 25 -2.15 -2.08 -23.56
C HIS A 25 -0.98 -2.94 -24.06
N GLY A 26 -0.23 -2.45 -25.04
CA GLY A 26 1.01 -3.11 -25.46
C GLY A 26 2.02 -3.23 -24.28
N PRO A 27 2.92 -4.23 -24.26
CA PRO A 27 3.76 -4.54 -23.08
C PRO A 27 4.54 -3.34 -22.52
N ARG A 28 5.01 -2.44 -23.39
CA ARG A 28 5.72 -1.22 -22.97
C ARG A 28 4.79 -0.20 -22.31
N ALA A 29 3.63 0.05 -22.91
CA ALA A 29 2.67 1.04 -22.44
C ALA A 29 2.00 0.57 -21.14
N GLY A 30 1.60 -0.70 -21.06
CA GLY A 30 1.06 -1.29 -19.83
C GLY A 30 2.04 -1.21 -18.67
N ASN A 31 3.30 -1.61 -18.87
CA ASN A 31 4.34 -1.47 -17.84
C ASN A 31 4.52 -0.01 -17.38
N GLN A 32 4.54 0.95 -18.31
CA GLN A 32 4.67 2.36 -17.98
C GLN A 32 3.48 2.88 -17.18
N MET A 33 2.26 2.52 -17.57
CA MET A 33 1.03 2.88 -16.86
C MET A 33 1.04 2.34 -15.43
N VAL A 34 1.24 1.03 -15.25
CA VAL A 34 1.24 0.36 -13.94
C VAL A 34 2.28 1.00 -13.00
N PHE A 35 3.50 1.23 -13.50
CA PHE A 35 4.54 1.87 -12.70
C PHE A 35 4.24 3.33 -12.39
N SER A 36 3.60 4.06 -13.30
CA SER A 36 3.23 5.46 -13.05
C SER A 36 2.16 5.56 -11.97
N ILE A 37 1.10 4.75 -12.07
CA ILE A 37 0.04 4.63 -11.05
C ILE A 37 0.66 4.28 -9.71
N SER A 38 1.50 3.26 -9.67
CA SER A 38 2.11 2.80 -8.42
C SER A 38 3.09 3.82 -7.84
N ALA A 39 3.80 4.59 -8.67
CA ALA A 39 4.74 5.61 -8.19
C ALA A 39 3.99 6.74 -7.47
N ALA A 40 2.84 7.13 -8.02
CA ALA A 40 1.97 8.14 -7.45
C ALA A 40 1.28 7.64 -6.18
N CYS A 41 0.78 6.40 -6.19
CA CYS A 41 0.05 5.84 -5.05
C CYS A 41 0.94 5.53 -3.85
N GLN A 42 2.23 5.22 -4.06
CA GLN A 42 3.12 4.70 -3.03
C GLN A 42 3.16 5.51 -1.72
N LYS A 43 3.09 6.85 -1.83
CA LYS A 43 3.20 7.73 -0.66
C LYS A 43 1.94 7.67 0.22
N GLN A 44 0.77 7.57 -0.40
CA GLN A 44 -0.52 7.58 0.28
C GLN A 44 -0.98 6.15 0.65
N TRP A 45 -0.62 5.17 -0.17
CA TRP A 45 -0.92 3.76 0.03
C TRP A 45 0.40 2.95 0.00
N PRO A 46 1.18 2.94 1.09
CA PRO A 46 2.45 2.22 1.13
C PRO A 46 2.23 0.69 1.06
N VAL A 47 3.32 -0.06 1.01
CA VAL A 47 3.28 -1.53 1.19
C VAL A 47 2.67 -1.85 2.55
N THR A 48 1.76 -2.82 2.55
CA THR A 48 0.99 -3.26 3.72
C THR A 48 1.24 -4.74 4.00
N LEU A 49 0.83 -5.23 5.17
CA LEU A 49 0.96 -6.64 5.52
C LEU A 49 0.21 -7.57 4.56
N SER A 50 -0.92 -7.14 3.97
CA SER A 50 -1.65 -7.95 2.99
C SER A 50 -0.83 -8.21 1.74
N ASP A 51 0.06 -7.29 1.35
CA ASP A 51 0.91 -7.47 0.16
C ASP A 51 1.92 -8.62 0.34
N PHE A 52 2.23 -9.02 1.58
CA PHE A 52 3.09 -10.16 1.87
C PHE A 52 2.39 -11.52 1.76
N THR A 53 1.07 -11.52 1.60
CA THR A 53 0.29 -12.76 1.51
C THR A 53 0.50 -13.37 0.12
N PRO A 54 1.01 -14.60 0.02
CA PRO A 54 1.12 -15.26 -1.27
C PRO A 54 -0.27 -15.41 -1.91
N PRO A 55 -0.36 -15.34 -3.26
CA PRO A 55 -1.60 -15.63 -3.96
C PRO A 55 -2.13 -17.01 -3.57
N ALA A 56 -3.45 -17.12 -3.43
CA ALA A 56 -4.09 -18.42 -3.28
C ALA A 56 -3.82 -19.28 -4.53
N HIS A 57 -3.87 -20.60 -4.36
CA HIS A 57 -3.80 -21.51 -5.50
C HIS A 57 -4.98 -21.25 -6.43
N SER A 58 -4.72 -21.25 -7.74
CA SER A 58 -5.74 -21.11 -8.78
C SER A 58 -5.55 -22.25 -9.78
N ASP A 59 -6.66 -22.87 -10.19
CA ASP A 59 -6.66 -23.89 -11.24
C ASP A 59 -6.49 -23.27 -12.63
N GLU A 60 -6.62 -21.94 -12.74
CA GLU A 60 -6.40 -21.20 -13.98
C GLU A 60 -4.92 -21.04 -14.29
N ARG A 61 -4.60 -21.07 -15.59
CA ARG A 61 -3.22 -20.90 -16.06
C ARG A 61 -2.71 -19.50 -15.70
N ALA A 62 -1.58 -19.46 -15.00
CA ALA A 62 -0.91 -18.21 -14.68
C ALA A 62 -0.47 -17.44 -15.94
N VAL A 63 -0.52 -16.11 -15.86
CA VAL A 63 -0.12 -15.20 -16.94
C VAL A 63 1.32 -14.74 -16.71
N GLU A 64 2.22 -15.20 -17.57
CA GLU A 64 3.63 -14.78 -17.52
C GLU A 64 3.80 -13.32 -17.94
N VAL A 65 4.49 -12.55 -17.11
CA VAL A 65 4.79 -11.15 -17.38
C VAL A 65 6.28 -10.84 -17.25
N LYS A 66 6.73 -9.90 -18.09
CA LYS A 66 8.08 -9.33 -18.05
C LYS A 66 8.00 -7.82 -17.96
N MET A 67 8.32 -7.28 -16.78
CA MET A 67 8.34 -5.85 -16.53
C MET A 67 9.77 -5.35 -16.36
N THR A 68 10.07 -4.15 -16.84
CA THR A 68 11.39 -3.53 -16.65
C THR A 68 11.25 -2.25 -15.85
N LEU A 69 11.67 -2.30 -14.59
CA LEU A 69 11.67 -1.15 -13.69
C LEU A 69 12.99 -0.39 -13.82
N ARG A 70 12.89 0.89 -14.14
CA ARG A 70 14.02 1.80 -14.39
C ARG A 70 14.19 2.78 -13.25
N GLU A 71 15.39 2.87 -12.69
CA GLU A 71 15.71 3.77 -11.57
C GLU A 71 15.55 5.24 -11.97
N ASP A 72 15.91 5.61 -13.20
CA ASP A 72 15.83 6.98 -13.68
C ASP A 72 14.40 7.48 -13.93
N TYR A 73 13.43 6.56 -14.10
CA TYR A 73 12.02 6.91 -14.28
C TYR A 73 11.22 6.81 -12.99
N TYR A 74 11.55 5.82 -12.15
CA TYR A 74 10.80 5.48 -10.94
C TYR A 74 11.76 5.20 -9.76
N PRO A 75 12.53 6.20 -9.29
CA PRO A 75 13.60 5.98 -8.31
C PRO A 75 13.09 5.42 -6.98
N GLU A 76 11.96 5.92 -6.48
CA GLU A 76 11.37 5.48 -5.22
C GLU A 76 10.87 4.03 -5.28
N LEU A 77 10.14 3.68 -6.34
CA LEU A 77 9.73 2.28 -6.61
C LEU A 77 10.94 1.36 -6.79
N PHE A 78 11.99 1.83 -7.46
CA PHE A 78 13.21 1.04 -7.65
C PHE A 78 13.89 0.75 -6.31
N ARG A 79 14.02 1.77 -5.44
CA ARG A 79 14.57 1.62 -4.10
C ARG A 79 13.71 0.69 -3.25
N LEU A 80 12.39 0.83 -3.30
CA LEU A 80 11.44 -0.06 -2.64
C LEU A 80 11.66 -1.51 -3.09
N TYR A 81 11.62 -1.78 -4.40
CA TYR A 81 11.82 -3.13 -4.94
C TYR A 81 13.14 -3.75 -4.47
N LYS A 82 14.23 -2.97 -4.50
CA LYS A 82 15.56 -3.43 -4.05
C LYS A 82 15.64 -3.64 -2.54
N GLY A 83 14.88 -2.87 -1.76
CA GLY A 83 14.81 -2.97 -0.29
C GLY A 83 13.99 -4.17 0.21
N LEU A 84 13.11 -4.74 -0.61
CA LEU A 84 12.36 -5.95 -0.26
C LEU A 84 13.27 -7.18 -0.13
N GLY A 85 12.92 -8.07 0.80
CA GLY A 85 13.64 -9.33 1.06
C GLY A 85 13.63 -10.27 -0.15
N HIS A 86 14.75 -10.98 -0.38
CA HIS A 86 14.92 -11.76 -1.61
C HIS A 86 13.83 -12.83 -1.83
N GLY A 87 13.33 -13.46 -0.76
CA GLY A 87 12.34 -14.54 -0.85
C GLY A 87 10.91 -14.10 -1.19
N ASN A 88 10.53 -12.86 -0.88
CA ASN A 88 9.16 -12.35 -1.06
C ASN A 88 9.08 -11.09 -1.93
N ARG A 89 10.23 -10.56 -2.40
CA ARG A 89 10.31 -9.33 -3.19
C ARG A 89 9.35 -9.31 -4.36
N GLN A 90 9.30 -10.38 -5.15
CA GLN A 90 8.43 -10.42 -6.33
C GLN A 90 6.96 -10.42 -5.92
N THR A 91 6.57 -11.30 -5.01
CA THR A 91 5.19 -11.40 -4.49
C THR A 91 4.70 -10.07 -3.93
N VAL A 92 5.45 -9.49 -2.98
CA VAL A 92 5.09 -8.22 -2.33
C VAL A 92 4.94 -7.10 -3.36
N PHE A 93 5.88 -7.04 -4.30
CA PHE A 93 5.85 -6.00 -5.30
C PHE A 93 4.65 -6.15 -6.24
N LEU A 94 4.37 -7.35 -6.75
CA LEU A 94 3.24 -7.58 -7.65
C LEU A 94 1.88 -7.37 -6.97
N ASN A 95 1.75 -7.82 -5.72
CA ASN A 95 0.54 -7.62 -4.93
C ASN A 95 0.26 -6.12 -4.72
N MET A 96 1.31 -5.36 -4.38
CA MET A 96 1.21 -3.91 -4.26
C MET A 96 0.86 -3.23 -5.60
N LEU A 97 1.50 -3.63 -6.71
CA LEU A 97 1.16 -3.10 -8.04
C LEU A 97 -0.30 -3.38 -8.38
N ASN A 98 -0.76 -4.62 -8.16
CA ASN A 98 -2.14 -5.01 -8.40
C ASN A 98 -3.10 -4.18 -7.55
N ARG A 99 -2.85 -4.05 -6.25
CA ARG A 99 -3.68 -3.22 -5.35
C ARG A 99 -3.77 -1.77 -5.81
N HIS A 100 -2.67 -1.15 -6.23
CA HIS A 100 -2.69 0.22 -6.76
C HIS A 100 -3.49 0.34 -8.06
N VAL A 101 -3.39 -0.65 -8.95
CA VAL A 101 -4.19 -0.68 -10.17
C VAL A 101 -5.67 -0.92 -9.84
N SER A 102 -6.00 -1.80 -8.89
CA SER A 102 -7.37 -1.99 -8.39
C SER A 102 -7.96 -0.70 -7.82
N LEU A 103 -7.16 0.11 -7.11
CA LEU A 103 -7.59 1.43 -6.64
C LEU A 103 -7.94 2.37 -7.79
N SER A 104 -7.31 2.26 -8.97
CA SER A 104 -7.66 3.09 -10.12
C SER A 104 -9.05 2.79 -10.68
N PHE A 105 -9.55 1.57 -10.47
CA PHE A 105 -10.91 1.18 -10.82
C PHE A 105 -11.92 1.53 -9.71
N GLY A 106 -11.56 1.31 -8.44
CA GLY A 106 -12.46 1.51 -7.30
C GLY A 106 -12.53 2.95 -6.77
N ALA A 107 -11.47 3.75 -6.96
CA ALA A 107 -11.35 5.12 -6.46
C ALA A 107 -10.58 6.01 -7.48
N PRO A 108 -11.09 6.17 -8.71
CA PRO A 108 -10.37 6.82 -9.81
C PRO A 108 -9.98 8.26 -9.51
N GLU A 109 -10.83 9.04 -8.83
CA GLU A 109 -10.53 10.44 -8.49
C GLU A 109 -9.34 10.57 -7.53
N ALA A 110 -9.27 9.70 -6.52
CA ALA A 110 -8.19 9.71 -5.55
C ALA A 110 -6.85 9.34 -6.21
N VAL A 111 -6.86 8.34 -7.11
CA VAL A 111 -5.67 7.95 -7.88
C VAL A 111 -5.26 9.05 -8.86
N MET A 112 -6.21 9.71 -9.52
CA MET A 112 -5.93 10.82 -10.43
C MET A 112 -5.32 12.02 -9.69
N GLN A 113 -5.82 12.33 -8.49
CA GLN A 113 -5.21 13.35 -7.63
C GLN A 113 -3.79 12.97 -7.25
N ALA A 114 -3.56 11.74 -6.78
CA ALA A 114 -2.21 11.27 -6.45
C ALA A 114 -1.26 11.35 -7.65
N MET A 115 -1.74 11.00 -8.86
CA MET A 115 -0.97 11.12 -10.11
C MET A 115 -0.63 12.57 -10.44
N THR A 116 -1.56 13.49 -10.21
CA THR A 116 -1.36 14.93 -10.41
C THR A 116 -0.32 15.47 -9.43
N ASP A 117 -0.45 15.15 -8.15
CA ASP A 117 0.51 15.56 -7.11
C ASP A 117 1.91 15.01 -7.38
N TYR A 118 1.99 13.75 -7.84
CA TYR A 118 3.24 13.11 -8.22
C TYR A 118 3.90 13.80 -9.42
N ALA A 119 3.13 14.19 -10.43
CA ALA A 119 3.64 14.93 -11.58
C ALA A 119 4.18 16.31 -11.16
N LEU A 120 3.43 17.04 -10.33
CA LEU A 120 3.85 18.35 -9.81
C LEU A 120 5.14 18.25 -8.99
N ALA A 121 5.26 17.26 -8.12
CA ALA A 121 6.46 17.03 -7.32
C ALA A 121 7.71 16.71 -8.17
N ARG A 122 7.53 16.09 -9.35
CA ARG A 122 8.63 15.83 -10.28
C ARG A 122 9.04 17.05 -11.11
N SER A 123 8.10 17.95 -11.35
CA SER A 123 8.34 19.19 -12.12
C SER A 123 8.96 20.31 -11.28
N CYS A 124 8.75 20.30 -9.96
CA CYS A 124 9.35 21.28 -9.05
C CYS A 124 10.41 20.62 -8.16
N PRO A 125 11.69 20.55 -8.60
CA PRO A 125 12.75 20.10 -7.71
C PRO A 125 12.81 21.02 -6.48
N GLU A 126 12.93 20.38 -5.32
CA GLU A 126 12.93 20.94 -3.97
C GLU A 126 14.14 21.86 -3.71
N SER A 127 14.21 22.98 -4.41
CA SER A 127 15.24 24.02 -4.24
C SER A 127 14.65 25.41 -3.98
N THR A 128 13.34 25.53 -3.86
CA THR A 128 12.66 26.83 -3.64
C THR A 128 11.81 26.89 -2.37
N ARG A 129 11.78 25.84 -1.55
CA ARG A 129 10.92 25.80 -0.35
C ARG A 129 11.53 26.49 0.88
N THR A 130 12.83 26.79 0.88
CA THR A 130 13.52 27.35 2.06
C THR A 130 13.63 28.88 2.07
N MET A 131 13.34 29.59 0.98
CA MET A 131 13.54 31.05 0.93
C MET A 131 12.34 31.91 1.33
N LEU A 132 11.15 31.34 1.58
CA LEU A 132 9.96 32.13 1.91
C LEU A 132 9.62 32.19 3.41
N SER A 133 10.45 31.62 4.29
CA SER A 133 10.14 31.57 5.73
C SER A 133 11.12 32.33 6.64
N GLN A 134 12.10 33.07 6.11
CA GLN A 134 13.12 33.75 6.93
C GLN A 134 13.00 35.28 7.03
N ASP A 135 12.11 35.94 6.30
CA ASP A 135 11.98 37.42 6.35
C ASP A 135 10.88 37.93 7.31
N ALA A 136 10.27 37.08 8.14
CA ALA A 136 9.19 37.47 9.05
C ALA A 136 9.61 37.59 10.54
N ALA A 137 10.89 37.50 10.88
CA ALA A 137 11.35 37.53 12.28
C ALA A 137 12.53 38.49 12.48
N ALA A 138 12.36 39.75 12.09
CA ALA A 138 13.25 40.84 12.51
C ALA A 138 12.52 41.76 13.49
N GLY A 139 12.78 41.54 14.78
CA GLY A 139 12.55 42.53 15.84
C GLY A 139 11.55 42.09 16.90
N VAL A 140 12.04 41.52 18.01
CA VAL A 140 11.94 42.08 19.38
C VAL A 140 13.05 41.45 20.22
N ALA A 141 13.78 42.28 20.96
CA ALA A 141 14.95 41.97 21.76
C ALA A 141 14.66 41.11 23.01
N GLU A 142 15.67 40.35 23.44
CA GLU A 142 15.75 39.68 24.75
C GLU A 142 15.72 40.67 25.93
N PRO A 143 15.48 40.20 27.17
CA PRO A 143 16.66 39.86 27.99
C PRO A 143 16.53 38.59 28.85
N SER A 144 17.55 37.75 28.74
CA SER A 144 18.39 37.16 29.81
C SER A 144 17.80 36.88 31.21
N GLY A 145 17.87 35.60 31.62
CA GLY A 145 17.82 35.19 33.04
C GLY A 145 17.63 33.68 33.22
N ASN A 146 18.72 32.94 33.40
CA ASN A 146 18.75 31.51 33.82
C ASN A 146 19.56 31.43 35.15
N PRO A 147 19.68 30.30 35.88
CA PRO A 147 18.83 29.11 36.04
C PRO A 147 18.62 28.74 37.54
N ARG A 148 17.74 27.78 37.88
CA ARG A 148 17.90 26.96 39.11
C ARG A 148 17.47 25.50 38.89
N GLN A 149 18.42 24.60 39.11
CA GLN A 149 18.26 23.16 39.30
C GLN A 149 17.82 22.86 40.74
N ASP A 150 17.08 21.77 40.95
CA ASP A 150 17.36 20.76 41.99
C ASP A 150 16.45 19.52 41.77
N GLU A 151 17.08 18.35 41.64
CA GLU A 151 16.55 16.98 41.77
C GLU A 151 17.16 16.37 43.07
N PRO A 152 17.02 15.07 43.43
CA PRO A 152 15.88 14.15 43.52
C PRO A 152 15.86 13.35 44.86
N VAL A 153 14.74 12.72 45.26
CA VAL A 153 14.69 11.58 46.23
C VAL A 153 13.43 10.77 45.85
N GLY A 154 13.39 9.47 45.56
CA GLY A 154 14.22 8.34 45.93
C GLY A 154 13.35 7.35 46.70
N HIS A 155 12.93 6.23 46.08
CA HIS A 155 12.93 4.85 46.60
C HIS A 155 11.91 3.95 45.90
N ALA A 156 12.44 2.83 45.42
CA ALA A 156 11.75 1.70 44.82
C ALA A 156 11.01 0.84 45.87
N ASN A 157 9.99 0.09 45.43
CA ASN A 157 9.97 -1.36 45.62
C ASN A 157 8.95 -2.06 44.72
N SER A 158 9.48 -3.03 43.97
CA SER A 158 8.81 -4.16 43.31
C SER A 158 8.24 -5.13 44.36
N VAL A 159 7.08 -5.77 44.14
CA VAL A 159 6.91 -7.21 43.75
C VAL A 159 5.41 -7.63 43.76
N ALA A 160 4.98 -8.17 42.61
CA ALA A 160 4.18 -9.39 42.35
C ALA A 160 3.02 -9.89 43.27
N SER A 161 1.89 -10.17 42.58
CA SER A 161 0.95 -11.32 42.72
C SER A 161 0.00 -11.36 43.94
N ALA A 162 -1.27 -11.81 43.87
CA ALA A 162 -1.91 -12.76 42.96
C ALA A 162 -3.46 -12.77 43.08
N ILE A 163 -4.14 -13.03 41.95
CA ILE A 163 -5.31 -13.94 41.72
C ILE A 163 -6.66 -13.67 42.43
N SER A 164 -7.70 -13.33 41.64
CA SER A 164 -8.91 -14.18 41.47
C SER A 164 -10.01 -13.48 40.65
N ALA A 165 -10.31 -13.99 39.46
CA ALA A 165 -11.69 -14.18 38.96
C ALA A 165 -11.62 -14.91 37.60
N ALA A 166 -12.20 -16.10 37.56
CA ALA A 166 -12.26 -17.00 36.42
C ALA A 166 -13.28 -16.51 35.35
N PRO A 167 -13.27 -17.11 34.14
CA PRO A 167 -13.71 -16.49 32.89
C PRO A 167 -15.22 -16.66 32.64
N GLN A 168 -15.84 -15.66 32.04
CA GLN A 168 -17.15 -15.84 31.39
C GLN A 168 -16.94 -16.33 29.97
N ASP A 169 -17.31 -17.59 29.80
CA ASP A 169 -17.48 -18.30 28.54
C ASP A 169 -18.68 -17.68 27.79
N VAL A 170 -18.41 -16.93 26.73
CA VAL A 170 -19.44 -16.40 25.83
C VAL A 170 -19.19 -17.02 24.47
N THR A 171 -19.77 -18.20 24.28
CA THR A 171 -19.88 -18.86 22.97
C THR A 171 -20.84 -18.02 22.10
N PRO A 172 -20.41 -17.43 20.97
CA PRO A 172 -21.34 -16.85 20.01
C PRO A 172 -21.84 -17.97 19.09
N GLU A 173 -23.13 -18.26 19.20
CA GLU A 173 -23.88 -19.15 18.32
C GLU A 173 -23.82 -18.65 16.85
N PRO A 174 -23.57 -19.52 15.85
CA PRO A 174 -23.55 -19.12 14.45
C PRO A 174 -24.98 -18.77 13.98
N PRO A 175 -25.18 -17.70 13.19
CA PRO A 175 -26.49 -17.35 12.67
C PRO A 175 -27.02 -18.45 11.73
N ALA A 176 -28.30 -18.81 11.90
CA ALA A 176 -28.99 -19.79 11.08
C ALA A 176 -28.95 -19.41 9.57
N PRO A 177 -28.82 -20.39 8.66
CA PRO A 177 -28.82 -20.11 7.23
C PRO A 177 -30.19 -19.54 6.80
N LEU A 178 -30.17 -18.34 6.23
CA LEU A 178 -31.32 -17.75 5.55
C LEU A 178 -31.66 -18.61 4.33
N PHE A 179 -32.81 -19.25 4.37
CA PHE A 179 -33.37 -19.95 3.21
C PHE A 179 -33.74 -18.91 2.14
N VAL A 180 -32.97 -18.87 1.05
CA VAL A 180 -33.29 -18.08 -0.14
C VAL A 180 -34.01 -19.03 -1.12
N PRO A 181 -35.33 -18.89 -1.34
CA PRO A 181 -36.02 -19.66 -2.37
C PRO A 181 -35.48 -19.26 -3.75
N ASP A 182 -35.12 -20.25 -4.56
CA ASP A 182 -34.62 -20.09 -5.93
C ASP A 182 -35.71 -19.45 -6.83
N PRO A 183 -35.45 -18.26 -7.43
CA PRO A 183 -36.42 -17.58 -8.29
C PRO A 183 -36.67 -18.27 -9.64
N MET A 184 -35.98 -19.37 -9.96
CA MET A 184 -36.15 -20.11 -11.22
C MET A 184 -36.93 -21.41 -11.11
N ALA A 185 -37.47 -21.77 -9.93
CA ALA A 185 -38.16 -23.04 -9.71
C ALA A 185 -39.58 -23.14 -10.31
N SER A 186 -40.05 -22.14 -11.06
CA SER A 186 -41.36 -22.18 -11.72
C SER A 186 -41.30 -21.63 -13.13
N VAL A 187 -40.63 -22.37 -14.02
CA VAL A 187 -40.95 -22.33 -15.45
C VAL A 187 -41.53 -23.70 -15.80
N ASP A 188 -42.85 -23.79 -15.68
CA ASP A 188 -43.66 -24.87 -16.21
C ASP A 188 -43.57 -24.80 -17.74
N ILE A 189 -42.82 -25.72 -18.35
CA ILE A 189 -42.78 -25.88 -19.80
C ILE A 189 -44.03 -26.67 -20.17
N GLY A 190 -45.12 -25.94 -20.40
CA GLY A 190 -46.33 -26.47 -21.01
C GLY A 190 -46.06 -26.92 -22.45
N LEU A 191 -46.49 -28.15 -22.74
CA LEU A 191 -46.48 -28.85 -24.02
C LEU A 191 -47.05 -28.03 -25.20
#